data_AF-Q5KR62-F1
#
_entry.id   AF-Q5KR62-F1
#
_cell.length_a   1.000
_cell.length_b   1.000
_cell.length_c   1.000
_cell.angle_alpha   90.00
_cell.angle_beta   90.00
_cell.angle_gamma   90.00
#
_symmetry.space_group_name_H-M   'P 1'
#
loop_
_entity.id
_entity.type
_entity.pdbx_description
1 polymer ?
#
loop_
_entity_poly.entity_id
_entity_poly.type
_entity_poly.pdbx_seq_one_letter_code
_entity_poly.pdbx_strand_id
1 'polypeptide(L)'
;YYYLNTKMKTQMWTYMFVMFLTLQGQCSACEWLGRYRMISNESLSLLKEMGGKYPEGTKVSFPGRLYNMIDNAKVEDQVKFLALTLDHIIRLMDAREHMNSVQWNLQTVEHFLTVLKRQSSDLKECVARYQPSHKESYEKKINRHFKILKKNLKKKEYSAQAWE
;
A
#
# COMPACT_ATOMS: atom_id res chain seq x y z
N TYR A 1 30.31 -50.86 3.55
CA TYR A 1 28.84 -50.68 3.51
C TYR A 1 28.29 -49.74 4.59
N TYR A 2 28.73 -49.81 5.86
CA TYR A 2 28.26 -48.89 6.92
C TYR A 2 28.60 -47.40 6.66
N TYR A 3 29.78 -47.09 6.12
CA TYR A 3 30.26 -45.71 5.90
C TYR A 3 29.56 -44.95 4.76
N LEU A 4 29.09 -45.67 3.73
CA LEU A 4 28.30 -45.07 2.64
C LEU A 4 26.88 -44.72 3.10
N ASN A 5 26.31 -45.53 3.99
CA ASN A 5 24.94 -45.38 4.48
C ASN A 5 24.79 -44.17 5.41
N THR A 6 25.81 -43.88 6.23
CA THR A 6 25.86 -42.68 7.07
C THR A 6 26.04 -41.40 6.25
N LYS A 7 26.89 -41.42 5.22
CA LYS A 7 27.12 -40.25 4.33
C LYS A 7 25.88 -39.87 3.51
N MET A 8 25.11 -40.88 3.06
CA MET A 8 23.84 -40.68 2.37
C MET A 8 22.76 -40.12 3.32
N LYS A 9 22.72 -40.59 4.57
CA LYS A 9 21.79 -40.09 5.61
C LYS A 9 22.07 -38.63 5.99
N THR A 10 23.33 -38.23 6.16
CA THR A 10 23.69 -36.82 6.45
C THR A 10 23.40 -35.91 5.26
N GLN A 11 23.63 -36.35 4.02
CA GLN A 11 23.24 -35.59 2.83
C GLN A 11 21.72 -35.41 2.73
N MET A 12 20.92 -36.46 2.93
CA MET A 12 19.46 -36.34 2.95
C MET A 12 18.96 -35.40 4.05
N TRP A 13 19.54 -35.46 5.24
CA TRP A 13 19.20 -34.53 6.32
C TRP A 13 19.55 -33.08 5.98
N THR A 14 20.71 -32.82 5.35
CA THR A 14 21.04 -31.48 4.88
C THR A 14 20.09 -30.99 3.79
N TYR A 15 19.68 -31.85 2.85
CA TYR A 15 18.68 -31.47 1.83
C TYR A 15 17.31 -31.21 2.43
N MET A 16 16.87 -32.01 3.40
CA MET A 16 15.62 -31.80 4.13
C MET A 16 15.67 -30.52 4.95
N PHE A 17 16.79 -30.22 5.62
CA PHE A 17 16.97 -29.00 6.41
C PHE A 17 17.05 -27.75 5.52
N VAL A 18 17.73 -27.85 4.37
CA VAL A 18 17.77 -26.77 3.36
C VAL A 18 16.39 -26.57 2.72
N MET A 19 15.65 -27.64 2.41
CA MET A 19 14.27 -27.56 1.91
C MET A 19 13.31 -26.99 2.96
N PHE A 20 13.49 -27.30 4.25
CA PHE A 20 12.68 -26.73 5.33
C PHE A 20 12.98 -25.24 5.55
N LEU A 21 14.26 -24.83 5.45
CA LEU A 21 14.68 -23.43 5.51
C LEU A 21 14.24 -22.64 4.29
N THR A 22 14.21 -23.23 3.09
CA THR A 22 13.67 -22.58 1.89
C THR A 22 12.14 -22.56 1.85
N LEU A 23 11.46 -23.54 2.48
CA LEU A 23 10.00 -23.51 2.69
C LEU A 23 9.57 -22.56 3.81
N GLN A 24 10.41 -22.27 4.81
CA GLN A 24 10.16 -21.21 5.80
C GLN A 24 10.21 -19.79 5.20
N GLY A 25 10.65 -19.66 3.94
CA GLY A 25 10.41 -18.47 3.11
C GLY A 25 8.95 -18.27 2.70
N GLN A 26 8.01 -19.05 3.23
CA GLN A 26 6.58 -18.88 3.01
C GLN A 26 6.03 -17.61 3.69
N CYS A 27 6.21 -16.52 2.97
CA CYS A 27 5.24 -15.46 2.73
C CYS A 27 4.80 -14.61 3.94
N SER A 28 5.70 -13.74 4.42
CA SER A 28 5.31 -12.50 5.12
C SER A 28 4.30 -11.66 4.32
N ALA A 29 4.25 -11.82 2.99
CA ALA A 29 3.21 -11.22 2.15
C ALA A 29 1.81 -11.85 2.36
N CYS A 30 1.67 -13.13 2.73
CA CYS A 30 0.36 -13.74 3.02
C CYS A 30 -0.23 -13.27 4.35
N GLU A 31 0.61 -13.18 5.39
CA GLU A 31 0.21 -12.60 6.68
C GLU A 31 -0.21 -11.13 6.52
N TRP A 32 0.52 -10.39 5.67
CA TRP A 32 0.18 -9.03 5.29
C TRP A 32 -1.13 -8.94 4.49
N LEU A 33 -1.37 -9.79 3.48
CA LEU A 33 -2.62 -9.76 2.69
C LEU A 33 -3.86 -9.96 3.59
N GLY A 34 -3.76 -10.84 4.59
CA GLY A 34 -4.80 -11.03 5.59
C GLY A 34 -5.08 -9.77 6.43
N ARG A 35 -4.01 -9.11 6.91
CA ARG A 35 -4.11 -7.82 7.61
C ARG A 35 -4.63 -6.70 6.72
N TYR A 36 -4.21 -6.65 5.46
CA TYR A 36 -4.59 -5.61 4.51
C TYR A 36 -6.11 -5.56 4.31
N ARG A 37 -6.77 -6.73 4.17
CA ARG A 37 -8.23 -6.78 4.01
C ARG A 37 -8.98 -6.19 5.20
N MET A 38 -8.55 -6.51 6.42
CA MET A 38 -9.19 -6.01 7.64
C MET A 38 -9.04 -4.49 7.78
N ILE A 39 -7.84 -3.98 7.58
CA ILE A 39 -7.54 -2.56 7.80
C ILE A 39 -8.03 -1.71 6.60
N SER A 40 -8.16 -2.29 5.41
CA SER A 40 -8.82 -1.63 4.26
C SER A 40 -10.28 -1.31 4.58
N ASN A 41 -11.01 -2.21 5.26
CA ASN A 41 -12.39 -1.95 5.68
C ASN A 41 -12.48 -0.83 6.73
N GLU A 42 -11.58 -0.83 7.71
CA GLU A 42 -11.51 0.24 8.72
C GLU A 42 -11.22 1.60 8.06
N SER A 43 -10.24 1.63 7.17
CA SER A 43 -9.87 2.86 6.43
C SER A 43 -11.03 3.38 5.58
N LEU A 44 -11.78 2.48 4.92
CA LEU A 44 -12.98 2.84 4.14
C LEU A 44 -14.12 3.33 5.03
N SER A 45 -14.29 2.75 6.22
CA SER A 45 -15.28 3.22 7.20
C SER A 45 -14.97 4.64 7.66
N LEU A 46 -13.71 4.90 8.04
CA LEU A 46 -13.26 6.22 8.46
C LEU A 46 -13.37 7.27 7.33
N LEU A 47 -13.03 6.88 6.09
CA LEU A 47 -13.19 7.74 4.91
C LEU A 47 -14.65 8.09 4.64
N LYS A 48 -15.58 7.16 4.87
CA LYS A 48 -17.01 7.44 4.75
C LYS A 48 -17.51 8.32 5.90
N GLU A 49 -17.04 8.07 7.11
CA GLU A 49 -17.45 8.81 8.30
C GLU A 49 -16.97 10.27 8.27
N MET A 50 -15.79 10.54 7.70
CA MET A 50 -15.22 11.89 7.71
C MET A 50 -16.02 12.90 6.89
N GLY A 51 -16.48 12.53 5.68
CA GLY A 51 -17.22 13.43 4.77
C GLY A 51 -18.70 13.10 4.63
N GLY A 52 -19.14 11.97 5.16
CA GLY A 52 -20.52 11.51 5.04
C GLY A 52 -20.86 11.00 3.63
N LYS A 53 -21.55 11.83 2.84
CA LYS A 53 -22.01 11.45 1.50
C LYS A 53 -20.98 11.82 0.45
N TYR A 54 -20.49 10.84 -0.30
CA TYR A 54 -19.65 11.10 -1.47
C TYR A 54 -20.39 11.94 -2.51
N PRO A 55 -19.72 12.88 -3.19
CA PRO A 55 -20.35 13.72 -4.19
C PRO A 55 -20.72 12.91 -5.43
N GLU A 56 -21.95 13.08 -5.90
CA GLU A 56 -22.42 12.47 -7.15
C GLU A 56 -21.97 13.30 -8.35
N GLY A 57 -21.47 12.64 -9.40
CA GLY A 57 -21.14 13.31 -10.67
C GLY A 57 -19.81 14.07 -10.72
N THR A 58 -19.02 14.09 -9.63
CA THR A 58 -17.67 14.67 -9.66
C THR A 58 -16.72 13.81 -10.52
N LYS A 59 -16.21 14.39 -11.60
CA LYS A 59 -15.25 13.73 -12.49
C LYS A 59 -13.82 14.04 -12.07
N VAL A 60 -13.25 13.23 -11.19
CA VAL A 60 -11.81 13.21 -10.93
C VAL A 60 -11.16 12.14 -11.81
N SER A 61 -10.06 12.49 -12.49
CA SER A 61 -9.32 11.53 -13.30
C SER A 61 -8.69 10.45 -12.42
N PHE A 62 -9.17 9.21 -12.54
CA PHE A 62 -8.60 8.05 -11.85
C PHE A 62 -7.65 7.29 -12.78
N PRO A 63 -6.45 6.87 -12.34
CA PRO A 63 -5.47 6.20 -13.18
C PRO A 63 -5.80 4.69 -13.33
N GLY A 64 -7.02 4.33 -13.75
CA GLY A 64 -7.47 2.94 -13.81
C GLY A 64 -6.57 2.00 -14.63
N ARG A 65 -6.04 2.48 -15.77
CA ARG A 65 -5.07 1.72 -16.57
C ARG A 65 -3.79 1.37 -15.81
N LEU A 66 -3.38 2.19 -14.84
CA LEU A 66 -2.23 1.91 -13.98
C LEU A 66 -2.56 0.78 -12.99
N TYR A 67 -3.74 0.82 -12.37
CA TYR A 67 -4.19 -0.24 -11.48
C TYR A 67 -4.32 -1.59 -12.20
N ASN A 68 -4.88 -1.61 -13.42
CA ASN A 68 -4.96 -2.83 -14.23
C ASN A 68 -3.58 -3.38 -14.61
N MET A 69 -2.59 -2.51 -14.82
CA MET A 69 -1.21 -2.92 -15.10
C MET A 69 -0.57 -3.58 -13.87
N ILE A 70 -0.82 -3.03 -12.67
CA ILE A 70 -0.31 -3.57 -11.41
C ILE A 70 -0.98 -4.89 -11.04
N ASP A 71 -2.27 -5.04 -11.35
CA ASP A 71 -3.02 -6.28 -11.09
C ASP A 71 -2.36 -7.51 -11.76
N ASN A 72 -1.74 -7.30 -12.94
CA ASN A 72 -1.02 -8.33 -13.68
C ASN A 72 0.51 -8.36 -13.39
N ALA A 73 1.00 -7.54 -12.46
CA ALA A 73 2.42 -7.46 -12.11
C ALA A 73 2.82 -8.54 -11.09
N LYS A 74 4.12 -8.64 -10.79
CA LYS A 74 4.61 -9.51 -9.71
C LYS A 74 4.11 -9.00 -8.35
N VAL A 75 3.94 -9.91 -7.40
CA VAL A 75 3.51 -9.58 -6.02
C VAL A 75 4.41 -8.52 -5.39
N GLU A 76 5.72 -8.58 -5.61
CA GLU A 76 6.66 -7.56 -5.12
C GLU A 76 6.33 -6.16 -5.63
N ASP A 77 6.00 -6.04 -6.92
CA ASP A 77 5.63 -4.77 -7.55
C ASP A 77 4.26 -4.28 -7.08
N GLN A 78 3.31 -5.19 -6.85
CA GLN A 78 2.02 -4.87 -6.25
C GLN A 78 2.18 -4.29 -4.84
N VAL A 79 2.98 -4.93 -3.99
CA VAL A 79 3.27 -4.50 -2.61
C VAL A 79 4.02 -3.17 -2.62
N LYS A 80 5.04 -3.00 -3.47
CA LYS A 80 5.75 -1.72 -3.66
C LYS A 80 4.80 -0.60 -4.11
N PHE A 81 3.95 -0.89 -5.10
CA PHE A 81 2.98 0.07 -5.62
C PHE A 81 1.98 0.51 -4.55
N LEU A 82 1.48 -0.43 -3.76
CA LEU A 82 0.54 -0.15 -2.69
C LEU A 82 1.18 0.69 -1.58
N ALA A 83 2.37 0.30 -1.10
CA ALA A 83 3.12 1.06 -0.10
C ALA A 83 3.31 2.53 -0.54
N LEU A 84 3.68 2.71 -1.81
CA LEU A 84 3.89 4.02 -2.39
C LEU A 84 2.58 4.81 -2.56
N THR A 85 1.50 4.15 -2.93
CA THR A 85 0.16 4.77 -3.05
C THR A 85 -0.36 5.25 -1.70
N LEU A 86 -0.20 4.44 -0.65
CA LEU A 86 -0.57 4.84 0.72
C LEU A 86 0.22 6.05 1.18
N ASP A 87 1.53 6.09 0.92
CA ASP A 87 2.36 7.26 1.24
C ASP A 87 1.86 8.54 0.57
N HIS A 88 1.39 8.44 -0.68
CA HIS A 88 0.80 9.58 -1.36
C HIS A 88 -0.55 10.00 -0.77
N ILE A 89 -1.42 9.05 -0.43
CA ILE A 89 -2.70 9.34 0.22
C ILE A 89 -2.45 10.04 1.55
N ILE A 90 -1.56 9.50 2.38
CA ILE A 90 -1.16 10.11 3.65
C ILE A 90 -0.69 11.56 3.43
N ARG A 91 0.25 11.79 2.51
CA ARG A 91 0.76 13.15 2.23
C ARG A 91 -0.26 14.11 1.64
N LEU A 92 -1.29 13.59 0.96
CA LEU A 92 -2.37 14.41 0.42
C LEU A 92 -3.34 14.83 1.53
N MET A 93 -3.64 13.91 2.45
CA MET A 93 -4.61 14.08 3.53
C MET A 93 -4.00 14.72 4.79
N ASP A 94 -2.68 14.68 4.96
CA ASP A 94 -1.95 15.37 6.04
C ASP A 94 -1.78 16.87 5.69
N ALA A 95 -2.92 17.56 5.52
CA ALA A 95 -3.03 18.96 5.11
C ALA A 95 -4.17 19.65 5.88
N ARG A 96 -4.23 19.43 7.19
CA ARG A 96 -5.31 19.88 8.09
C ARG A 96 -5.52 21.40 8.03
N GLU A 97 -4.44 22.15 7.85
CA GLU A 97 -4.43 23.61 7.69
C GLU A 97 -5.20 24.10 6.45
N HIS A 98 -5.47 23.21 5.50
CA HIS A 98 -6.18 23.49 4.25
C HIS A 98 -7.59 22.88 4.21
N MET A 99 -8.08 22.31 5.32
CA MET A 99 -9.40 21.65 5.40
C MET A 99 -10.51 22.56 5.96
N ASN A 100 -10.26 23.86 6.16
CA ASN A 100 -11.23 24.79 6.73
C ASN A 100 -12.53 24.94 5.91
N SER A 101 -12.51 24.54 4.63
CA SER A 101 -13.65 24.64 3.72
C SER A 101 -14.61 23.46 3.81
N VAL A 102 -14.17 22.31 4.34
CA VAL A 102 -14.97 21.09 4.48
C VAL A 102 -15.47 20.93 5.91
N GLN A 103 -16.59 20.22 6.08
CA GLN A 103 -17.18 19.91 7.38
C GLN A 103 -16.66 18.57 7.95
N TRP A 104 -15.44 18.18 7.57
CA TRP A 104 -14.90 16.89 7.96
C TRP A 104 -14.59 16.83 9.44
N ASN A 105 -14.86 15.69 10.07
CA ASN A 105 -14.42 15.44 11.44
C ASN A 105 -12.89 15.26 11.47
N LEU A 106 -12.17 16.28 11.96
CA LEU A 106 -10.71 16.27 12.01
C LEU A 106 -10.14 15.17 12.91
N GLN A 107 -10.87 14.73 13.94
CA GLN A 107 -10.46 13.59 14.76
C GLN A 107 -10.53 12.29 13.94
N THR A 108 -11.57 12.12 13.12
CA THR A 108 -11.69 11.00 12.18
C THR A 108 -10.61 11.06 11.09
N VAL A 109 -10.25 12.26 10.59
CA VAL A 109 -9.12 12.46 9.66
C VAL A 109 -7.81 11.97 10.29
N GLU A 110 -7.55 12.36 11.55
CA GLU A 110 -6.33 11.95 12.27
C GLU A 110 -6.28 10.46 12.54
N HIS A 111 -7.43 9.87 12.89
CA HIS A 111 -7.54 8.42 13.06
C HIS A 111 -7.27 7.70 11.72
N PHE A 112 -7.88 8.15 10.63
CA PHE A 112 -7.64 7.63 9.29
C PHE A 112 -6.15 7.70 8.91
N LEU A 113 -5.50 8.85 9.12
CA LEU A 113 -4.06 9.01 8.86
C LEU A 113 -3.21 8.05 9.71
N THR A 114 -3.57 7.84 10.98
CA THR A 114 -2.87 6.91 11.87
C THR A 114 -2.96 5.48 11.37
N VAL A 115 -4.16 5.03 10.97
CA VAL A 115 -4.38 3.70 10.39
C VAL A 115 -3.57 3.53 9.10
N LEU A 116 -3.60 4.50 8.18
CA LEU A 116 -2.83 4.43 6.94
C LEU A 116 -1.31 4.45 7.18
N LYS A 117 -0.82 5.27 8.13
CA LYS A 117 0.62 5.33 8.49
C LYS A 117 1.11 3.99 9.00
N ARG A 118 0.31 3.30 9.83
CA ARG A 118 0.60 1.93 10.28
C ARG A 118 0.66 0.95 9.10
N GLN A 119 -0.35 0.95 8.23
CA GLN A 119 -0.35 0.10 7.03
C GLN A 119 0.88 0.33 6.14
N SER A 120 1.22 1.59 5.89
CA SER A 120 2.39 1.96 5.07
C SER A 120 3.69 1.46 5.70
N SER A 121 3.82 1.55 7.03
CA SER A 121 4.99 1.04 7.76
C SER A 121 5.14 -0.49 7.62
N ASP A 122 4.06 -1.24 7.86
CA ASP A 122 4.06 -2.71 7.74
C ASP A 122 4.42 -3.16 6.31
N LEU A 123 3.90 -2.44 5.31
CA LEU A 123 4.21 -2.66 3.90
C LEU A 123 5.67 -2.35 3.56
N LYS A 124 6.22 -1.25 4.10
CA LYS A 124 7.61 -0.87 3.87
C LYS A 124 8.58 -1.88 4.47
N GLU A 125 8.25 -2.50 5.60
CA GLU A 125 9.04 -3.60 6.15
C GLU A 125 9.09 -4.79 5.18
N CYS A 126 7.97 -5.12 4.53
CA CYS A 126 7.93 -6.14 3.50
C CYS A 126 8.78 -5.73 2.27
N VAL A 127 8.64 -4.48 1.82
CA VAL A 127 9.39 -3.94 0.67
C VAL A 127 10.91 -3.93 0.92
N ALA A 128 11.34 -3.66 2.15
CA ALA A 128 12.76 -3.63 2.52
C ALA A 128 13.46 -4.99 2.36
N ARG A 129 12.69 -6.09 2.30
CA ARG A 129 13.20 -7.45 2.08
C ARG A 129 13.32 -7.79 0.60
N TYR A 130 12.72 -6.99 -0.29
CA TYR A 130 12.82 -7.20 -1.74
C TYR A 130 14.14 -6.64 -2.29
N GLN A 131 14.62 -7.22 -3.38
CA GLN A 131 15.82 -6.71 -4.04
C GLN A 131 15.58 -5.29 -4.57
N PRO A 132 16.59 -4.39 -4.49
CA PRO A 132 16.52 -3.08 -5.10
C PRO A 132 16.25 -3.25 -6.61
N SER A 133 15.11 -2.78 -7.09
CA SER A 133 14.81 -2.76 -8.52
C SER A 133 15.00 -1.36 -9.09
N HIS A 134 15.19 -1.29 -10.41
CA HIS A 134 15.23 -0.02 -11.10
C HIS A 134 13.91 0.74 -10.92
N LYS A 135 13.98 2.07 -11.04
CA LYS A 135 12.82 2.94 -10.83
C LYS A 135 11.70 2.61 -11.82
N GLU A 136 10.66 1.94 -11.32
CA GLU A 136 9.64 1.33 -12.14
C GLU A 136 8.72 2.35 -12.83
N SER A 137 8.18 1.98 -13.99
CA SER A 137 7.27 2.84 -14.77
C SER A 137 6.03 3.24 -13.96
N TYR A 138 5.53 2.35 -13.11
CA TYR A 138 4.36 2.61 -12.27
C TYR A 138 4.61 3.73 -11.25
N GLU A 139 5.82 3.81 -10.68
CA GLU A 139 6.19 4.80 -9.68
C GLU A 139 6.07 6.22 -10.27
N LYS A 140 6.60 6.42 -11.49
CA LYS A 140 6.50 7.71 -12.19
C LYS A 140 5.04 8.09 -12.46
N LYS A 141 4.21 7.13 -12.85
CA LYS A 141 2.80 7.36 -13.21
C LYS A 141 1.95 7.74 -11.99
N ILE A 142 2.09 7.02 -10.88
CA ILE A 142 1.33 7.31 -9.66
C ILE A 142 1.82 8.61 -9.00
N ASN A 143 3.14 8.87 -8.98
CA ASN A 143 3.70 10.15 -8.55
C ASN A 143 3.10 11.32 -9.35
N ARG A 144 2.97 11.17 -10.67
CA ARG A 144 2.36 12.17 -11.54
C ARG A 144 0.88 12.39 -11.22
N HIS A 145 0.13 11.31 -10.99
CA HIS A 145 -1.29 11.40 -10.64
C HIS A 145 -1.52 12.21 -9.36
N PHE A 146 -0.82 11.90 -8.26
CA PHE A 146 -0.98 12.64 -7.01
C PHE A 146 -0.47 14.09 -7.09
N LYS A 147 0.56 14.37 -7.90
CA LYS A 147 0.95 15.75 -8.22
C LYS A 147 -0.17 16.53 -8.91
N ILE A 148 -0.93 15.89 -9.81
CA ILE A 148 -2.08 16.52 -10.47
C ILE A 148 -3.19 16.78 -9.45
N LEU A 149 -3.51 15.82 -8.57
CA LEU A 149 -4.51 16.02 -7.51
C LEU A 149 -4.15 17.21 -6.62
N LYS A 150 -2.92 17.25 -6.10
CA LYS A 150 -2.43 18.37 -5.27
C LYS A 150 -2.47 19.71 -6.02
N LYS A 151 -2.16 19.72 -7.32
CA LYS A 151 -2.27 20.92 -8.16
C LYS A 151 -3.72 21.36 -8.32
N ASN A 152 -4.67 20.43 -8.46
CA ASN A 152 -6.08 20.73 -8.57
C ASN A 152 -6.64 21.33 -7.27
N LEU A 153 -6.29 20.77 -6.11
CA LEU A 153 -6.63 21.34 -4.80
C LEU A 153 -6.16 22.80 -4.68
N LYS A 154 -4.88 23.05 -5.01
CA LYS A 154 -4.32 24.41 -4.99
C LYS A 154 -5.03 25.37 -5.95
N LYS A 155 -5.32 24.93 -7.18
CA LYS A 155 -6.01 25.75 -8.18
C LYS A 155 -7.43 26.12 -7.77
N LYS A 156 -8.10 25.25 -7.01
CA LYS A 156 -9.44 25.47 -6.47
C LYS A 156 -9.40 26.04 -5.05
N GLU A 157 -8.25 26.57 -4.63
CA GLU A 157 -8.04 27.22 -3.33
C GLU A 157 -8.48 26.36 -2.14
N TYR A 158 -8.32 25.05 -2.26
CA TYR A 158 -8.75 24.07 -1.27
C TYR A 158 -10.23 24.21 -0.89
N SER A 159 -11.10 24.58 -1.83
CA SER A 159 -12.56 24.63 -1.64
C SER A 159 -13.16 23.27 -1.29
N ALA A 160 -14.35 23.28 -0.68
CA ALA A 160 -15.06 22.05 -0.31
C ALA A 160 -15.23 21.10 -1.51
N GLN A 161 -15.65 21.65 -2.66
CA GLN A 161 -15.82 20.91 -3.92
C GLN A 161 -14.50 20.42 -4.56
N ALA A 162 -13.35 20.78 -4.02
CA ALA A 162 -12.06 20.26 -4.45
C ALA A 162 -11.62 19.07 -3.60
N TRP A 163 -12.00 19.09 -2.31
CA TRP A 163 -11.78 18.03 -1.34
C TRP A 163 -12.75 16.86 -1.51
N GLU A 164 -14.03 17.19 -1.77
CA GLU A 164 -15.08 16.26 -2.21
C GLU A 164 -14.89 15.86 -3.69
#